data_AF-A0A5N7CB57-F1
#
_entry.id   AF-A0A5N7CB57-F1
#
_cell.length_a   1.000
_cell.length_b   1.000
_cell.length_c   1.000
_cell.angle_alpha   90.00
_cell.angle_beta   90.00
_cell.angle_gamma   90.00
#
_symmetry.space_group_name_H-M   'P 1'
#
loop_
_entity.id
_entity.type
_entity.pdbx_description
1 polymer ?
#
loop_
_entity_poly.entity_id
_entity_poly.type
_entity_poly.pdbx_seq_one_letter_code
_entity_poly.pdbx_strand_id
1 'polypeptide(L)'
;MGWESRWNEVYEEICEALARETDTRIRKLSVNGMDELDPRYLVGSSRVEDEDAPAASYVNFYFVNRALIVLAFGDPTADQAAVEMYRHLAPERTVRTVLVNSLPRMGGVLHCVTQQIPLQI
;
A
#
# COMPACT_ATOMS: atom_id res chain seq x y z
N MET A 1 -9.79 -14.30 -18.60
CA MET A 1 -8.82 -13.81 -19.59
C MET A 1 -7.79 -13.04 -18.78
N GLY A 2 -6.65 -13.67 -18.56
CA GLY A 2 -5.65 -13.26 -17.57
C GLY A 2 -4.92 -12.00 -18.02
N TRP A 3 -4.94 -11.00 -17.15
CA TRP A 3 -4.00 -9.90 -17.23
C TRP A 3 -2.75 -10.36 -16.49
N GLU A 4 -1.86 -11.07 -17.19
CA GLU A 4 -0.50 -11.27 -16.71
C GLU A 4 0.22 -9.95 -16.95
N SER A 5 0.07 -9.03 -15.98
CA SER A 5 0.71 -7.73 -16.06
C SER A 5 2.17 -7.89 -15.64
N ARG A 6 3.08 -7.09 -16.22
CA ARG A 6 4.48 -6.97 -15.76
C ARG A 6 4.57 -6.76 -14.24
N TRP A 7 3.56 -6.16 -13.62
CA TRP A 7 3.48 -5.98 -12.18
C TRP A 7 3.29 -7.28 -11.40
N ASN A 8 2.62 -8.29 -11.98
CA ASN A 8 2.50 -9.62 -11.36
C ASN A 8 3.84 -10.35 -11.38
N GLU A 9 4.59 -10.28 -12.49
CA GLU A 9 5.95 -10.85 -12.57
C GLU A 9 6.88 -10.21 -11.53
N VAL A 10 6.86 -8.88 -11.41
CA VAL A 10 7.64 -8.14 -10.41
C VAL A 10 7.19 -8.50 -8.98
N TYR A 11 5.87 -8.65 -8.75
CA TYR A 11 5.34 -9.09 -7.46
C TYR A 11 5.85 -10.48 -7.09
N GLU A 12 5.80 -11.44 -8.02
CA GLU A 12 6.29 -12.80 -7.82
C GLU A 12 7.80 -12.81 -7.53
N GLU A 13 8.59 -12.04 -8.30
CA GLU A 13 10.03 -11.87 -8.05
C GLU A 13 10.31 -11.35 -6.64
N ILE A 14 9.58 -10.32 -6.19
CA ILE A 14 9.71 -9.76 -4.85
C ILE A 14 9.33 -10.80 -3.79
N CYS A 15 8.24 -11.55 -3.97
CA CYS A 15 7.84 -12.61 -3.06
C CYS A 15 8.90 -13.72 -2.95
N GLU A 16 9.48 -14.15 -4.08
CA GLU A 16 10.54 -15.15 -4.10
C GLU A 16 11.81 -14.67 -3.39
N ALA A 17 12.18 -13.40 -3.60
CA ALA A 17 13.31 -12.80 -2.90
C ALA A 17 13.05 -12.77 -1.38
N LEU A 18 11.92 -12.21 -0.94
CA LEU A 18 11.56 -12.10 0.47
C LEU A 18 11.42 -13.46 1.17
N ALA A 19 10.98 -14.50 0.46
CA ALA A 19 10.89 -15.86 1.01
C ALA A 19 12.26 -16.46 1.38
N ARG A 20 13.33 -16.03 0.69
CA ARG A 20 14.70 -16.50 0.93
C ARG A 20 15.36 -15.76 2.09
N GLU A 21 14.91 -14.54 2.37
CA GLU A 21 15.47 -13.69 3.42
C GLU A 21 15.08 -14.11 4.85
N THR A 22 15.82 -13.54 5.80
CA THR A 22 15.53 -13.56 7.24
C THR A 22 15.89 -12.21 7.84
N ASP A 23 15.23 -11.82 8.93
CA ASP A 23 15.63 -10.63 9.68
C ASP A 23 16.94 -10.83 10.48
N THR A 24 17.40 -9.78 11.17
CA THR A 24 18.63 -9.82 11.99
C THR A 24 18.56 -10.75 13.20
N ARG A 25 17.37 -11.30 13.51
CA ARG A 25 17.13 -12.30 14.54
C ARG A 25 16.91 -13.70 13.93
N ILE A 26 17.23 -13.89 12.66
CA ILE A 26 17.12 -15.16 11.92
C ILE A 26 15.66 -15.64 11.85
N ARG A 27 14.69 -14.73 11.90
CA ARG A 27 13.27 -15.06 11.72
C ARG A 27 12.92 -14.96 10.24
N LYS A 28 12.14 -15.91 9.75
CA LYS A 28 11.58 -15.85 8.40
C LYS A 28 10.57 -14.69 8.30
N LEU A 29 10.60 -13.99 7.17
CA LEU A 29 9.67 -12.90 6.89
C LEU A 29 8.27 -13.47 6.60
N SER A 30 7.25 -12.85 7.19
CA SER A 30 5.86 -13.11 6.83
C SER A 30 5.45 -12.08 5.78
N VAL A 31 5.19 -12.56 4.57
CA VAL A 31 4.79 -11.71 3.43
C VAL A 31 3.27 -11.75 3.32
N ASN A 32 2.64 -10.57 3.38
CA ASN A 32 1.20 -10.41 3.21
C ASN A 32 0.98 -9.56 1.97
N GLY A 33 0.52 -10.19 0.89
CA GLY A 33 0.19 -9.52 -0.36
C GLY A 33 -1.12 -8.77 -0.25
N MET A 34 -1.25 -7.67 -0.99
CA MET A 34 -2.45 -6.86 -1.08
C MET A 34 -2.71 -6.51 -2.53
N ASP A 35 -3.97 -6.62 -2.94
CA ASP A 35 -4.39 -6.19 -4.27
C ASP A 35 -4.34 -4.67 -4.38
N GLU A 36 -3.90 -4.19 -5.53
CA GLU A 36 -3.95 -2.78 -5.86
C GLU A 36 -5.38 -2.35 -6.22
N LEU A 37 -5.65 -1.05 -6.10
CA LEU A 37 -6.91 -0.46 -6.54
C LEU A 37 -7.14 -0.67 -8.04
N ASP A 38 -8.39 -0.65 -8.48
CA ASP A 38 -8.68 -0.49 -9.90
C ASP A 38 -8.31 0.94 -10.35
N PRO A 39 -7.39 1.12 -11.32
CA PRO A 39 -6.92 2.44 -11.72
C PRO A 39 -8.03 3.37 -12.23
N ARG A 40 -9.20 2.85 -12.63
CA ARG A 40 -10.35 3.66 -13.05
C ARG A 40 -10.91 4.54 -11.95
N TYR A 41 -10.64 4.22 -10.68
CA TYR A 41 -11.07 5.05 -9.56
C TYR A 41 -10.18 6.28 -9.34
N LEU A 42 -8.98 6.34 -9.92
CA LEU A 42 -8.12 7.52 -9.80
C LEU A 42 -8.61 8.67 -10.70
N VAL A 43 -8.90 9.82 -10.12
CA VAL A 43 -9.39 11.03 -10.82
C VAL A 43 -8.41 11.43 -11.90
N GLY A 44 -8.75 11.33 -13.18
CA GLY A 44 -7.87 11.67 -14.31
C GLY A 44 -7.09 10.48 -14.89
N SER A 45 -7.38 9.26 -14.44
CA SER A 45 -6.86 8.02 -15.01
C SER A 45 -7.71 7.68 -16.22
N SER A 46 -7.20 7.96 -17.42
CA SER A 46 -7.91 7.64 -18.66
C SER A 46 -7.57 6.26 -19.20
N ARG A 47 -6.46 5.63 -18.78
CA ARG A 47 -5.99 4.32 -19.28
C ARG A 47 -5.13 3.59 -18.23
N VAL A 48 -5.31 2.27 -18.14
CA VAL A 48 -4.62 1.34 -17.22
C VAL A 48 -3.17 1.04 -17.67
N GLU A 49 -2.82 1.38 -18.91
CA GLU A 49 -1.58 0.95 -19.58
C GLU A 49 -0.57 2.09 -19.79
N ASP A 50 -0.78 3.25 -19.15
CA ASP A 50 0.18 4.35 -19.26
C ASP A 50 1.40 4.02 -18.40
N GLU A 51 2.62 4.06 -18.95
CA GLU A 51 3.85 3.91 -18.15
C GLU A 51 3.97 5.04 -17.11
N ASP A 52 3.25 6.14 -17.34
CA ASP A 52 3.10 7.30 -16.45
C ASP A 52 1.89 7.16 -15.49
N ALA A 53 1.28 5.98 -15.39
CA ALA A 53 0.18 5.75 -14.44
C ALA A 53 0.67 6.04 -13.00
N PRO A 54 -0.07 6.86 -12.23
CA PRO A 54 0.39 7.27 -10.91
C PRO A 54 0.46 6.07 -9.97
N ALA A 55 1.58 5.95 -9.25
CA ALA A 55 1.79 4.92 -8.24
C ALA A 55 0.89 5.18 -7.01
N ALA A 56 -0.32 4.64 -7.05
CA ALA A 56 -1.26 4.60 -5.93
C ALA A 56 -1.20 3.21 -5.32
N SER A 57 -0.66 3.09 -4.11
CA SER A 57 -0.58 1.83 -3.40
C SER A 57 -0.91 1.97 -1.92
N TYR A 58 -1.64 0.99 -1.40
CA TYR A 58 -2.03 0.93 0.01
C TYR A 58 -0.86 0.64 0.95
N VAL A 59 0.27 0.12 0.43
CA VAL A 59 1.51 -0.05 1.20
C VAL A 59 2.12 1.28 1.67
N ASN A 60 1.66 2.41 1.11
CA ASN A 60 2.10 3.76 1.46
C ASN A 60 1.41 4.34 2.73
N PHE A 61 0.89 3.48 3.60
CA PHE A 61 0.30 3.86 4.88
C PHE A 61 1.30 4.57 5.81
N TYR A 62 0.79 5.18 6.88
CA TYR A 62 1.63 5.86 7.87
C TYR A 62 1.26 5.50 9.31
N PHE A 63 2.26 5.09 10.09
CA PHE A 63 2.09 4.87 11.53
C PHE A 63 2.11 6.20 12.29
N VAL A 64 1.12 6.37 13.19
CA VAL A 64 1.14 7.38 14.24
C VAL A 64 1.04 6.69 15.61
N ASN A 65 1.22 7.44 16.70
CA ASN A 65 1.40 6.88 18.04
C ASN A 65 0.45 5.74 18.42
N ARG A 66 -0.86 5.86 18.19
CA ARG A 66 -1.85 4.80 18.52
C ARG A 66 -2.73 4.39 17.33
N ALA A 67 -2.35 4.80 16.13
CA ALA A 67 -3.17 4.59 14.96
C ALA A 67 -2.30 4.31 13.73
N LEU A 68 -2.94 3.74 12.72
CA LEU A 68 -2.38 3.52 11.40
C LEU A 68 -3.27 4.28 10.43
N ILE A 69 -2.68 5.19 9.67
CA ILE A 69 -3.39 5.97 8.67
C ILE A 69 -3.21 5.28 7.32
N VAL A 70 -4.31 4.79 6.77
CA VAL A 70 -4.39 4.10 5.47
C VAL A 70 -4.98 5.07 4.46
N LEU A 71 -4.49 5.02 3.23
CA LEU A 71 -5.08 5.81 2.15
C LEU A 71 -6.35 5.10 1.64
N ALA A 72 -7.35 5.89 1.33
CA ALA A 72 -8.47 5.47 0.49
C ALA A 72 -8.34 6.18 -0.85
N PHE A 73 -8.56 5.46 -1.95
CA PHE A 73 -8.52 6.02 -3.30
C PHE A 73 -9.92 6.17 -3.89
N GLY A 74 -10.97 5.71 -3.20
CA GLY A 74 -12.35 5.78 -3.69
C GLY A 74 -12.78 4.53 -4.46
N ASP A 75 -11.97 3.48 -4.46
CA ASP A 75 -12.37 2.11 -4.83
C ASP A 75 -12.94 1.43 -3.58
N PRO A 76 -14.27 1.29 -3.44
CA PRO A 76 -14.86 0.83 -2.18
C PRO A 76 -14.42 -0.58 -1.79
N THR A 77 -14.13 -1.43 -2.77
CA THR A 77 -13.76 -2.84 -2.53
C THR A 77 -12.31 -2.91 -2.07
N ALA A 78 -11.40 -2.29 -2.81
CA ALA A 78 -9.98 -2.33 -2.48
C ALA A 78 -9.67 -1.50 -1.21
N ASP A 79 -10.31 -0.34 -1.03
CA ASP A 79 -10.18 0.49 0.18
C ASP A 79 -10.59 -0.31 1.43
N GLN A 80 -11.70 -1.06 1.35
CA GLN A 80 -12.17 -1.88 2.46
C GLN A 80 -11.24 -3.06 2.74
N ALA A 81 -10.79 -3.77 1.71
CA ALA A 81 -9.86 -4.89 1.84
C ALA A 81 -8.54 -4.46 2.50
N ALA A 82 -8.00 -3.30 2.11
CA ALA A 82 -6.80 -2.74 2.71
C ALA A 82 -6.99 -2.45 4.22
N VAL A 83 -8.12 -1.83 4.58
CA VAL A 83 -8.45 -1.55 5.99
C VAL A 83 -8.58 -2.82 6.82
N GLU A 84 -9.25 -3.84 6.29
CA GLU A 84 -9.43 -5.12 6.98
C GLU A 84 -8.10 -5.83 7.20
N MET A 85 -7.23 -5.85 6.18
CA MET A 85 -5.89 -6.41 6.30
C MET A 85 -5.07 -5.68 7.38
N TYR A 86 -5.06 -4.36 7.37
CA TYR A 86 -4.31 -3.60 8.37
C TYR A 86 -4.84 -3.74 9.79
N ARG A 87 -6.16 -3.92 9.97
CA ARG A 87 -6.74 -4.24 11.28
C ARG A 87 -6.26 -5.61 11.77
N HIS A 88 -6.10 -6.57 10.88
CA HIS A 88 -5.56 -7.89 11.22
C HIS A 88 -4.06 -7.82 11.55
N LEU A 89 -3.29 -7.08 10.77
CA LEU A 89 -1.83 -6.97 10.92
C LEU A 89 -1.39 -6.09 12.10
N ALA A 90 -2.18 -5.08 12.47
CA ALA A 90 -1.89 -4.14 13.55
C ALA A 90 -3.08 -4.02 14.52
N PRO A 91 -3.47 -5.11 15.20
CA PRO A 91 -4.69 -5.15 16.02
C PRO A 91 -4.66 -4.19 17.22
N GLU A 92 -3.48 -3.77 17.66
CA GLU A 92 -3.31 -2.79 18.74
C GLU A 92 -3.46 -1.33 18.27
N ARG A 93 -3.58 -1.09 16.95
CA ARG A 93 -3.68 0.25 16.35
C ARG A 93 -5.10 0.54 15.90
N THR A 94 -5.53 1.78 16.10
CA THR A 94 -6.76 2.26 15.44
C THR A 94 -6.48 2.53 13.97
N VAL A 95 -7.03 1.74 13.06
CA VAL A 95 -6.94 2.00 11.61
C VAL A 95 -7.90 3.12 11.21
N ARG A 96 -7.38 4.17 10.56
CA ARG A 96 -8.14 5.31 10.04
C ARG A 96 -7.80 5.54 8.58
N THR A 97 -8.82 5.87 7.79
CA THR A 97 -8.63 6.17 6.37
C THR A 97 -8.61 7.67 6.11
N VAL A 98 -7.84 8.07 5.10
CA VAL A 98 -7.88 9.42 4.51
C VAL A 98 -8.07 9.26 3.01
N LEU A 99 -9.04 9.97 2.43
CA LEU A 99 -9.27 9.96 0.99
C LEU A 99 -8.18 10.75 0.29
N VAL A 100 -7.42 10.09 -0.57
CA VAL A 100 -6.18 10.59 -1.19
C VAL A 100 -6.18 10.23 -2.67
N ASN A 101 -7.17 10.71 -3.41
CA ASN A 101 -7.35 10.34 -4.81
C ASN A 101 -6.43 11.14 -5.77
N SER A 102 -6.17 12.42 -5.45
CA SER A 102 -5.39 13.31 -6.32
C SER A 102 -3.87 13.30 -6.05
N LEU A 103 -3.42 12.95 -4.85
CA LEU A 103 -1.98 12.97 -4.51
C LEU A 103 -1.12 12.04 -5.38
N PRO A 104 -1.53 10.80 -5.74
CA PRO A 104 -0.71 9.90 -6.54
C PRO A 104 -0.15 10.55 -7.82
N ARG A 105 -0.88 11.48 -8.43
CA ARG A 105 -0.44 12.21 -9.64
C ARG A 105 0.71 13.17 -9.43
N MET A 106 0.94 13.60 -8.20
CA MET A 106 2.06 14.46 -7.84
C MET A 106 3.33 13.66 -7.53
N GLY A 107 3.34 12.35 -7.83
CA GLY A 107 4.52 11.48 -7.66
C GLY A 107 4.67 10.90 -6.25
N GLY A 108 3.64 10.98 -5.41
CA GLY A 108 3.70 10.46 -4.05
C GLY A 108 2.34 10.37 -3.39
N VAL A 109 2.34 9.75 -2.21
CA VAL A 109 1.15 9.50 -1.39
C VAL A 109 1.46 9.84 0.07
N LEU A 110 0.75 9.27 1.05
CA LEU A 110 0.79 9.69 2.45
C LEU A 110 2.18 9.55 3.08
N HIS A 111 2.79 8.36 3.03
CA HIS A 111 4.11 8.11 3.60
C HIS A 111 5.16 9.07 3.01
N CYS A 112 5.05 9.41 1.73
CA CYS A 112 6.00 10.28 1.04
C CYS A 112 5.97 11.74 1.53
N VAL A 113 4.87 12.20 2.15
CA VAL A 113 4.68 13.59 2.58
C VAL A 113 4.67 13.75 4.10
N THR A 114 5.05 12.71 4.83
CA THR A 114 5.07 12.68 6.30
C THR A 114 6.44 12.28 6.83
N GLN A 115 6.83 12.85 7.97
CA GLN A 115 8.09 12.52 8.63
C GLN A 115 7.83 12.34 10.13
N GLN A 116 8.13 11.15 10.67
CA GLN A 116 8.01 10.90 12.10
C GLN A 116 9.16 11.58 12.87
N ILE A 117 8.83 12.17 14.00
CA ILE A 117 9.79 12.65 15.00
C ILE A 117 9.63 11.75 16.22
N PRO A 118 10.59 10.87 16.51
CA PRO A 118 10.55 10.03 17.69
C PRO A 118 10.50 10.85 18.98
N LEU A 119 9.77 10.37 19.97
CA LEU A 119 9.85 10.93 21.32
C LEU A 119 11.27 10.71 21.86
N GLN A 120 11.85 11.75 22.46
CA GLN A 120 13.07 11.60 23.24
C GLN A 120 12.67 10.99 24.58
N ILE A 121 13.06 9.73 24.79
CA ILE A 121 12.83 8.97 26.02
C ILE A 121 14.16 8.83 26.75
#